data_AF-A0A1E4ZSS7-F1
#
_entry.id   AF-A0A1E4ZSS7-F1
#
_cell.length_a   1.000
_cell.length_b   1.000
_cell.length_c   1.000
_cell.angle_alpha   90.00
_cell.angle_beta   90.00
_cell.angle_gamma   90.00
#
_symmetry.space_group_name_H-M   'P 1'
#
loop_
_entity.id
_entity.type
_entity.pdbx_description
1 polymer ?
#
loop_
_entity_poly.entity_id
_entity_poly.type
_entity_poly.pdbx_seq_one_letter_code
_entity_poly.pdbx_strand_id
1 'polypeptide(L)'
;MITISAVLIVKNESNHLDRCLTALHDVVDEIVIADTGSTDNTIEIARRHTPEVIAIPWQDDFSLARNSAIEHASGDWILVVDADEVVQDPVLSRQYLQRFTDKKHFIGTILVQSPTILNGEKSISNSHIKRFFPRLGYKFYGHIHEQVEAEQQPVQTASTGIRVMHSGYLHDIDDINHKSHRNIPLLQKAIDKEPEDEYLHYQLGRGYFTLGDYSSCILPLEKALELIQFSPNKLPLGIHGPVAREMLTNAITSLGYAFVNLGDIPAARSLVNQHKLLNHIGTQWADFSHLCGYLAFLEGDINGAISGYEQSLLYGQAREDVEGTGSYSSAYHLGLLAEVEGDIAAALSFYTSALELNVNYKPALKRCVECATENNLPLSKKLHSLVEYGLASKPETRNQAQPCNEPVHSIHTKTNHQQTVLPATTNTRCNQPTGKPTISVRHGKVAG
;
A
#
# COMPACT_ATOMS: atom_id res chain seq x y z
N MET A 1 -5.66 29.66 -30.52
CA MET A 1 -6.04 29.16 -29.19
C MET A 1 -5.08 28.05 -28.84
N ILE A 2 -4.64 27.94 -27.59
CA ILE A 2 -3.81 26.82 -27.14
C ILE A 2 -4.70 25.57 -27.14
N THR A 3 -4.20 24.49 -27.73
CA THR A 3 -4.90 23.21 -27.88
C THR A 3 -4.36 22.17 -26.92
N ILE A 4 -5.22 21.26 -26.46
CA ILE A 4 -4.90 20.22 -25.49
C ILE A 4 -5.27 18.86 -26.05
N SER A 5 -4.34 17.91 -26.01
CA SER A 5 -4.59 16.51 -26.32
C SER A 5 -4.63 15.67 -25.04
N ALA A 6 -5.67 14.87 -24.85
CA ALA A 6 -5.62 13.76 -23.91
C ALA A 6 -4.88 12.58 -24.54
N VAL A 7 -3.94 11.98 -23.82
CA VAL A 7 -3.20 10.80 -24.28
C VAL A 7 -3.36 9.66 -23.29
N LEU A 8 -3.79 8.51 -23.80
CA LEU A 8 -4.01 7.29 -23.02
C LEU A 8 -3.25 6.11 -23.65
N ILE A 9 -2.70 5.25 -22.80
CA ILE A 9 -2.31 3.89 -23.18
C ILE A 9 -3.33 2.92 -22.59
N VAL A 10 -3.78 1.94 -23.38
CA VAL A 10 -4.85 1.02 -22.96
C VAL A 10 -4.51 -0.43 -23.24
N LYS A 11 -5.06 -1.34 -22.41
CA LYS A 11 -5.08 -2.78 -22.63
C LYS A 11 -6.20 -3.43 -21.83
N ASN A 12 -7.21 -3.98 -22.49
CA ASN A 12 -8.33 -4.68 -21.86
C ASN A 12 -9.10 -3.85 -20.82
N GLU A 13 -9.45 -2.62 -21.19
CA GLU A 13 -10.10 -1.63 -20.32
C GLU A 13 -11.58 -1.39 -20.67
N SER A 14 -12.23 -2.37 -21.30
CA SER A 14 -13.62 -2.21 -21.78
C SER A 14 -14.64 -1.86 -20.69
N ASN A 15 -14.36 -2.18 -19.41
CA ASN A 15 -15.21 -1.87 -18.26
C ASN A 15 -15.16 -0.39 -17.83
N HIS A 16 -14.06 0.32 -18.13
CA HIS A 16 -13.81 1.65 -17.60
C HIS A 16 -13.73 2.73 -18.68
N LEU A 17 -13.21 2.36 -19.86
CA LEU A 17 -12.79 3.30 -20.90
C LEU A 17 -13.90 4.26 -21.35
N ASP A 18 -15.13 3.76 -21.56
CA ASP A 18 -16.25 4.57 -22.06
C ASP A 18 -16.56 5.78 -21.16
N ARG A 19 -16.54 5.57 -19.83
CA ARG A 19 -16.79 6.63 -18.85
C ARG A 19 -15.64 7.63 -18.80
N CYS A 20 -14.39 7.16 -18.88
CA CYS A 20 -13.21 8.00 -18.96
C CYS A 20 -13.28 8.92 -20.19
N LEU A 21 -13.45 8.33 -21.38
CA LEU A 21 -13.45 9.06 -22.65
C LEU A 21 -14.64 10.02 -22.78
N THR A 22 -15.81 9.65 -22.25
CA THR A 22 -16.98 10.55 -22.20
C THR A 22 -16.67 11.83 -21.43
N ALA A 23 -16.01 11.73 -20.27
CA ALA A 23 -15.66 12.90 -19.47
C ALA A 23 -14.60 13.79 -20.14
N LEU A 24 -13.71 13.22 -20.95
CA LEU A 24 -12.63 13.97 -21.61
C LEU A 24 -13.10 14.87 -22.76
N HIS A 25 -14.24 14.57 -23.40
CA HIS A 25 -14.77 15.37 -24.51
C HIS A 25 -15.00 16.84 -24.16
N ASP A 26 -15.37 17.15 -22.92
CA ASP A 26 -15.56 18.53 -22.44
C ASP A 26 -14.27 19.17 -21.89
N VAL A 27 -13.15 18.43 -21.87
CA VAL A 27 -11.87 18.83 -21.23
C VAL A 27 -10.78 19.12 -22.26
N VAL A 28 -10.74 18.38 -23.37
CA VAL A 28 -9.64 18.43 -24.34
C VAL A 28 -10.15 18.65 -25.77
N ASP A 29 -9.24 19.03 -26.66
CA ASP A 29 -9.53 19.28 -28.08
C ASP A 29 -9.30 18.03 -28.94
N GLU A 30 -8.44 17.11 -28.47
CA GLU A 30 -8.06 15.88 -29.15
C GLU A 30 -7.91 14.76 -28.11
N ILE A 31 -8.27 13.52 -28.48
CA ILE A 31 -8.05 12.32 -27.68
C ILE A 31 -7.23 11.35 -28.52
N VAL A 32 -6.05 10.96 -28.05
CA VAL A 32 -5.18 9.94 -28.66
C VAL A 32 -5.15 8.71 -27.77
N ILE A 33 -5.46 7.55 -28.35
CA ILE A 33 -5.50 6.27 -27.64
C ILE A 33 -4.49 5.33 -28.29
N ALA A 34 -3.52 4.88 -27.50
CA ALA A 34 -2.56 3.87 -27.92
C ALA A 34 -2.90 2.52 -27.28
N ASP A 35 -3.38 1.59 -28.10
CA ASP A 35 -3.67 0.22 -27.69
C ASP A 35 -2.38 -0.62 -27.69
N THR A 36 -2.11 -1.27 -26.56
CA THR A 36 -0.92 -2.10 -26.36
C THR A 36 -1.21 -3.61 -26.52
N GLY A 37 -2.28 -3.95 -27.24
CA GLY A 37 -2.72 -5.32 -27.51
C GLY A 37 -3.93 -5.75 -26.70
N SER A 38 -5.03 -4.99 -26.78
CA SER A 38 -6.31 -5.42 -26.22
C SER A 38 -6.89 -6.59 -27.00
N THR A 39 -7.57 -7.48 -26.27
CA THR A 39 -8.26 -8.67 -26.79
C THR A 39 -9.77 -8.64 -26.51
N ASP A 40 -10.25 -7.64 -25.78
CA ASP A 40 -11.65 -7.39 -25.49
C ASP A 40 -12.21 -6.24 -26.37
N ASN A 41 -13.38 -5.69 -26.00
CA ASN A 41 -14.05 -4.64 -26.76
C ASN A 41 -13.43 -3.22 -26.57
N THR A 42 -12.25 -3.10 -25.96
CA THR A 42 -11.59 -1.80 -25.69
C THR A 42 -11.43 -0.95 -26.95
N ILE A 43 -10.96 -1.54 -28.05
CA ILE A 43 -10.71 -0.82 -29.31
C ILE A 43 -12.03 -0.36 -29.95
N GLU A 44 -13.07 -1.18 -29.89
CA GLU A 44 -14.40 -0.80 -30.40
C GLU A 44 -14.95 0.40 -29.63
N ILE A 45 -14.83 0.39 -28.30
CA ILE A 45 -15.22 1.51 -27.43
C ILE A 45 -14.42 2.75 -27.81
N ALA A 46 -13.08 2.66 -27.85
CA ALA A 46 -12.17 3.77 -28.18
C ALA A 46 -12.57 4.49 -29.48
N ARG A 47 -12.86 3.73 -30.55
CA ARG A 47 -13.21 4.26 -31.88
C ARG A 47 -14.53 5.02 -31.92
N ARG A 48 -15.41 4.85 -30.93
CA ARG A 48 -16.63 5.67 -30.81
C ARG A 48 -16.34 7.08 -30.32
N HIS A 49 -15.20 7.29 -29.66
CA HIS A 49 -14.83 8.59 -29.07
C HIS A 49 -13.81 9.35 -29.91
N THR A 50 -12.90 8.66 -30.60
CA THR A 50 -11.85 9.32 -31.38
C THR A 50 -11.45 8.51 -32.62
N PRO A 51 -11.11 9.17 -33.74
CA PRO A 51 -10.45 8.50 -34.87
C PRO A 51 -8.99 8.13 -34.56
N GLU A 52 -8.33 8.79 -33.60
CA GLU A 52 -6.91 8.61 -33.27
C GLU A 52 -6.68 7.43 -32.31
N VAL A 53 -7.01 6.23 -32.79
CA VAL A 53 -6.76 4.96 -32.10
C VAL A 53 -5.63 4.22 -32.81
N ILE A 54 -4.46 4.22 -32.20
CA ILE A 54 -3.25 3.60 -32.75
C ILE A 54 -2.93 2.30 -32.02
N ALA A 55 -2.36 1.34 -32.73
CA ALA A 55 -1.80 0.13 -32.13
C ALA A 55 -0.29 0.31 -31.96
N ILE A 56 0.20 0.09 -30.75
CA ILE A 56 1.64 0.11 -30.45
C ILE A 56 2.05 -1.24 -29.83
N PRO A 57 3.24 -1.77 -30.16
CA PRO A 57 3.72 -3.00 -29.55
C PRO A 57 4.01 -2.77 -28.05
N TRP A 58 3.45 -3.63 -27.18
CA TRP A 58 3.86 -3.67 -25.78
C TRP A 58 5.29 -4.19 -25.67
N GLN A 59 6.18 -3.39 -25.08
CA GLN A 59 7.61 -3.67 -24.96
C GLN A 59 8.06 -3.70 -23.50
N ASP A 60 7.16 -4.05 -22.58
CA ASP A 60 7.47 -4.12 -21.15
C ASP A 60 7.96 -2.78 -20.55
N ASP A 61 7.53 -1.66 -21.13
CA ASP A 61 7.96 -0.31 -20.77
C ASP A 61 6.80 0.69 -20.93
N PHE A 62 6.29 1.18 -19.80
CA PHE A 62 5.20 2.17 -19.77
C PHE A 62 5.63 3.53 -20.31
N SER A 63 6.86 3.97 -20.05
CA SER A 63 7.39 5.23 -20.59
C SER A 63 7.44 5.19 -22.11
N LEU A 64 7.95 4.09 -22.69
CA LEU A 64 8.04 3.93 -24.13
C LEU A 64 6.64 3.96 -24.78
N ALA A 65 5.66 3.29 -24.16
CA ALA A 65 4.28 3.30 -24.62
C ALA A 65 3.67 4.71 -24.58
N ARG A 66 3.83 5.44 -23.46
CA ARG A 66 3.34 6.82 -23.33
C ARG A 66 4.01 7.78 -24.30
N ASN A 67 5.34 7.71 -24.43
CA ASN A 67 6.09 8.55 -25.35
C ASN A 67 5.67 8.30 -26.81
N SER A 68 5.48 7.03 -27.21
CA SER A 68 4.98 6.67 -28.54
C SER A 68 3.57 7.21 -28.80
N ALA A 69 2.70 7.19 -27.78
CA ALA A 69 1.35 7.76 -27.88
C ALA A 69 1.39 9.30 -28.01
N ILE A 70 2.28 9.97 -27.28
CA ILE A 70 2.44 11.44 -27.34
C ILE A 70 2.92 11.91 -28.72
N GLU A 71 3.73 11.13 -29.42
CA GLU A 71 4.18 11.46 -30.79
C GLU A 71 3.03 11.61 -31.80
N HIS A 72 1.87 11.00 -31.52
CA HIS A 72 0.68 11.08 -32.36
C HIS A 72 -0.26 12.23 -31.96
N ALA A 73 0.00 12.90 -30.84
CA ALA A 73 -0.77 14.06 -30.41
C ALA A 73 -0.38 15.31 -31.19
N SER A 74 -1.38 16.10 -31.60
CA SER A 74 -1.19 17.35 -32.33
C SER A 74 -1.28 18.59 -31.45
N GLY A 75 -1.90 18.48 -30.27
CA GLY A 75 -2.12 19.57 -29.34
C GLY A 75 -0.85 20.22 -28.80
N ASP A 76 -0.95 21.50 -28.42
CA ASP A 76 0.17 22.25 -27.84
C ASP A 76 0.58 21.69 -26.45
N TRP A 77 -0.41 21.19 -25.71
CA TRP A 77 -0.25 20.59 -24.39
C TRP A 77 -0.83 19.18 -24.34
N ILE A 78 -0.24 18.36 -23.47
CA ILE A 78 -0.65 16.98 -23.23
C ILE A 78 -1.27 16.88 -21.84
N LEU A 79 -2.44 16.25 -21.75
CA LEU A 79 -3.01 15.71 -20.52
C LEU A 79 -2.93 14.18 -20.60
N VAL A 80 -2.19 13.55 -19.70
CA VAL A 80 -2.14 12.09 -19.63
C VAL A 80 -3.15 11.60 -18.61
N VAL A 81 -3.98 10.63 -18.98
CA VAL A 81 -5.02 10.03 -18.12
C VAL A 81 -4.98 8.52 -18.28
N ASP A 82 -5.33 7.77 -17.24
CA ASP A 82 -5.44 6.31 -17.31
C ASP A 82 -6.91 5.89 -17.54
N ALA A 83 -7.15 4.74 -18.18
CA ALA A 83 -8.48 4.35 -18.65
C ALA A 83 -9.52 4.14 -17.54
N ASP A 84 -9.07 3.93 -16.31
CA ASP A 84 -9.86 3.75 -15.10
C ASP A 84 -9.94 5.03 -14.23
N GLU A 85 -9.60 6.18 -14.81
CA GLU A 85 -9.74 7.50 -14.21
C GLU A 85 -10.86 8.30 -14.91
N VAL A 86 -11.65 9.05 -14.14
CA VAL A 86 -12.72 9.91 -14.67
C VAL A 86 -12.55 11.34 -14.15
N VAL A 87 -12.33 12.29 -15.06
CA VAL A 87 -12.24 13.71 -14.73
C VAL A 87 -13.52 14.19 -14.06
N GLN A 88 -13.37 14.83 -12.90
CA GLN A 88 -14.46 15.48 -12.18
C GLN A 88 -14.65 16.91 -12.71
N ASP A 89 -15.90 17.35 -12.77
CA ASP A 89 -16.30 18.68 -13.25
C ASP A 89 -15.64 19.07 -14.60
N PRO A 90 -15.89 18.33 -15.72
CA PRO A 90 -15.16 18.48 -16.98
C PRO A 90 -15.03 19.92 -17.51
N VAL A 91 -16.13 20.68 -17.53
CA VAL A 91 -16.16 22.07 -18.01
C VAL A 91 -15.27 23.00 -17.17
N LEU A 92 -15.26 22.81 -15.85
CA LEU A 92 -14.41 23.58 -14.95
C LEU A 92 -12.93 23.15 -15.10
N SER A 93 -12.69 21.86 -15.24
CA SER A 93 -11.37 21.28 -15.51
C SER A 93 -10.75 21.86 -16.78
N ARG A 94 -11.53 22.04 -17.87
CA ARG A 94 -11.08 22.75 -19.09
C ARG A 94 -10.57 24.16 -18.79
N GLN A 95 -11.33 24.94 -18.03
CA GLN A 95 -10.95 26.32 -17.69
C GLN A 95 -9.67 26.38 -16.86
N TYR A 96 -9.50 25.42 -15.95
CA TYR A 96 -8.29 25.32 -15.14
C TYR A 96 -7.05 24.99 -15.97
N LEU A 97 -7.15 24.05 -16.91
CA LEU A 97 -6.02 23.76 -17.80
C LEU A 97 -5.66 24.95 -18.68
N GLN A 98 -6.65 25.62 -19.27
CA GLN A 98 -6.41 26.81 -20.08
C GLN A 98 -5.66 27.89 -19.30
N ARG A 99 -6.09 28.19 -18.06
CA ARG A 99 -5.36 29.13 -17.18
C ARG A 99 -3.97 28.64 -16.80
N PHE A 100 -3.79 27.32 -16.66
CA PHE A 100 -2.47 26.76 -16.34
C PHE A 100 -1.49 26.98 -17.48
N THR A 101 -1.94 26.96 -18.75
CA THR A 101 -1.06 27.13 -19.91
C THR A 101 -0.39 28.52 -20.00
N ASP A 102 -0.89 29.51 -19.26
CA ASP A 102 -0.23 30.83 -19.12
C ASP A 102 1.08 30.75 -18.31
N LYS A 103 1.27 29.68 -17.52
CA LYS A 103 2.49 29.45 -16.74
C LYS A 103 3.59 28.89 -17.64
N LYS A 104 4.71 29.60 -17.73
CA LYS A 104 5.91 29.11 -18.42
C LYS A 104 6.79 28.31 -17.46
N HIS A 105 7.36 27.21 -17.95
CA HIS A 105 8.31 26.35 -17.21
C HIS A 105 7.70 25.64 -15.98
N PHE A 106 6.48 25.12 -16.12
CA PHE A 106 5.84 24.27 -15.10
C PHE A 106 5.31 22.97 -15.69
N ILE A 107 5.40 21.90 -14.91
CA ILE A 107 4.60 20.69 -15.11
C ILE A 107 3.38 20.76 -14.19
N GLY A 108 2.21 20.56 -14.75
CA GLY A 108 0.93 20.50 -14.06
C GLY A 108 0.70 19.17 -13.37
N THR A 109 0.39 19.23 -12.08
CA THR A 109 -0.10 18.08 -11.33
C THR A 109 -1.63 18.05 -11.31
N ILE A 110 -2.19 16.84 -11.38
CA ILE A 110 -3.62 16.58 -11.17
C ILE A 110 -3.83 15.88 -9.83
N LEU A 111 -5.00 16.03 -9.24
CA LEU A 111 -5.40 15.32 -8.04
C LEU A 111 -6.11 14.01 -8.42
N VAL A 112 -5.44 12.89 -8.21
CA VAL A 112 -6.05 11.55 -8.34
C VAL A 112 -6.70 11.18 -7.02
N GLN A 113 -7.99 10.89 -7.06
CA GLN A 113 -8.81 10.51 -5.92
C GLN A 113 -9.18 9.04 -6.04
N SER A 114 -8.62 8.20 -5.17
CA SER A 114 -8.85 6.76 -5.16
C SER A 114 -9.71 6.39 -3.96
N PRO A 115 -10.88 5.77 -4.13
CA PRO A 115 -11.63 5.21 -3.03
C PRO A 115 -10.76 4.20 -2.26
N THR A 116 -10.68 4.38 -0.96
CA THR A 116 -9.99 3.47 -0.04
C THR A 116 -10.92 3.14 1.12
N ILE A 117 -10.56 2.15 1.91
CA ILE A 117 -11.16 1.92 3.22
C ILE A 117 -10.14 2.43 4.25
N LEU A 118 -10.61 3.21 5.21
CA LEU A 118 -9.83 3.65 6.37
C LEU A 118 -10.76 3.70 7.58
N ASN A 119 -10.34 3.05 8.67
CA ASN A 119 -11.14 2.72 9.85
C ASN A 119 -12.46 1.98 9.55
N GLY A 120 -12.46 1.11 8.54
CA GLY A 120 -13.68 0.44 8.06
C GLY A 120 -14.70 1.38 7.39
N GLU A 121 -14.37 2.66 7.21
CA GLU A 121 -15.19 3.64 6.51
C GLU A 121 -14.64 3.91 5.11
N LYS A 122 -15.52 4.25 4.17
CA LYS A 122 -15.10 4.69 2.84
C LYS A 122 -14.39 6.03 2.99
N SER A 123 -13.11 6.02 2.67
CA SER A 123 -12.27 7.21 2.58
C SER A 123 -11.82 7.41 1.14
N ILE A 124 -11.19 8.54 0.88
CA ILE A 124 -10.58 8.85 -0.41
C ILE A 124 -9.10 9.05 -0.15
N SER A 125 -8.25 8.34 -0.88
CA SER A 125 -6.83 8.64 -1.03
C SER A 125 -6.62 9.69 -2.12
N ASN A 126 -5.70 10.63 -1.93
CA ASN A 126 -5.47 11.75 -2.85
C ASN A 126 -3.97 11.77 -3.16
N SER A 127 -3.63 11.65 -4.43
CA SER A 127 -2.26 11.71 -4.91
C SER A 127 -2.14 12.83 -5.95
N HIS A 128 -1.06 13.62 -5.86
CA HIS A 128 -0.76 14.63 -6.87
C HIS A 128 0.24 14.05 -7.87
N ILE A 129 -0.17 13.89 -9.13
CA ILE A 129 0.65 13.24 -10.16
C ILE A 129 0.91 14.22 -11.30
N LYS A 130 2.17 14.27 -11.79
CA LYS A 130 2.56 15.05 -12.97
C LYS A 130 1.88 14.47 -14.23
N ARG A 131 0.92 15.19 -14.80
CA ARG A 131 0.12 14.69 -15.94
C ARG A 131 -0.20 15.75 -17.00
N PHE A 132 0.11 17.02 -16.76
CA PHE A 132 -0.18 18.09 -17.70
C PHE A 132 1.06 18.91 -18.07
N PHE A 133 1.49 18.89 -19.33
CA PHE A 133 2.77 19.48 -19.75
C PHE A 133 2.76 19.88 -21.23
N PRO A 134 3.63 20.81 -21.67
CA PRO A 134 3.80 21.13 -23.09
C PRO A 134 4.21 19.89 -23.89
N ARG A 135 3.66 19.69 -25.10
CA ARG A 135 3.97 18.51 -25.91
C ARG A 135 5.44 18.38 -26.27
N LEU A 136 6.13 19.51 -26.49
CA LEU A 136 7.53 19.54 -26.89
C LEU A 136 8.46 19.79 -25.69
N GLY A 137 9.56 19.06 -25.63
CA GLY A 137 10.60 19.23 -24.61
C GLY A 137 10.37 18.45 -23.30
N TYR A 138 9.43 17.51 -23.29
CA TYR A 138 9.06 16.69 -22.13
C TYR A 138 8.90 15.22 -22.54
N LYS A 139 9.36 14.30 -21.68
CA LYS A 139 9.26 12.85 -21.89
C LYS A 139 9.05 12.09 -20.58
N PHE A 140 8.42 10.93 -20.68
CA PHE A 140 8.37 9.96 -19.60
C PHE A 140 9.66 9.15 -19.50
N TYR A 141 10.11 8.93 -18.27
CA TYR A 141 11.25 8.09 -17.90
C TYR A 141 10.84 7.06 -16.85
N GLY A 142 11.43 5.87 -16.92
CA GLY A 142 11.17 4.74 -16.02
C GLY A 142 10.31 3.66 -16.69
N HIS A 143 10.73 2.41 -16.60
CA HIS A 143 10.02 1.28 -17.23
C HIS A 143 8.63 1.05 -16.59
N ILE A 144 8.51 1.34 -15.29
CA ILE A 144 7.30 1.27 -14.46
C ILE A 144 7.35 2.43 -13.46
N HIS A 145 6.18 2.95 -13.07
CA HIS A 145 6.08 4.13 -12.20
C HIS A 145 6.70 5.38 -12.86
N GLU A 146 6.55 5.44 -14.17
CA GLU A 146 7.10 6.43 -15.06
C GLU A 146 6.77 7.86 -14.63
N GLN A 147 7.75 8.75 -14.75
CA GLN A 147 7.59 10.17 -14.46
C GLN A 147 7.88 11.00 -15.70
N VAL A 148 7.04 12.00 -15.94
CA VAL A 148 7.33 13.01 -16.97
C VAL A 148 8.32 14.04 -16.43
N GLU A 149 9.38 14.27 -17.18
CA GLU A 149 10.39 15.29 -16.90
C GLU A 149 10.67 16.13 -18.15
N ALA A 150 11.18 17.34 -17.94
CA ALA A 150 11.67 18.19 -19.02
C ALA A 150 13.03 17.66 -19.52
N GLU A 151 13.22 17.62 -20.83
CA GLU A 151 14.42 17.02 -21.45
C GLU A 151 15.71 17.82 -21.21
N GLN A 152 15.61 19.14 -20.99
CA GLN A 152 16.79 20.00 -20.87
C GLN A 152 17.20 20.30 -19.42
N GLN A 153 16.25 20.73 -18.59
CA GLN A 153 16.52 21.09 -17.20
C GLN A 153 15.29 20.85 -16.33
N PRO A 154 15.46 20.48 -15.05
CA PRO A 154 14.35 20.32 -14.12
C PRO A 154 13.49 21.59 -14.05
N VAL A 155 12.17 21.40 -14.07
CA VAL A 155 11.20 22.48 -13.96
C VAL A 155 10.34 22.31 -12.71
N GLN A 156 9.72 23.40 -12.28
CA GLN A 156 8.84 23.38 -11.12
C GLN A 156 7.52 22.66 -11.44
N THR A 157 6.87 22.17 -10.39
CA THR A 157 5.52 21.61 -10.49
C THR A 157 4.51 22.55 -9.86
N ALA A 158 3.29 22.58 -10.40
CA ALA A 158 2.18 23.30 -9.79
C ALA A 158 0.88 22.54 -10.01
N SER A 159 -0.04 22.63 -9.05
CA SER A 159 -1.37 22.05 -9.23
C SER A 159 -2.12 22.75 -10.37
N THR A 160 -2.75 21.95 -11.21
CA THR A 160 -3.70 22.41 -12.24
C THR A 160 -5.05 22.75 -11.63
N GLY A 161 -5.41 22.13 -10.50
CA GLY A 161 -6.76 22.18 -9.92
C GLY A 161 -7.71 21.11 -10.49
N ILE A 162 -7.29 20.32 -11.49
CA ILE A 162 -8.04 19.16 -11.96
C ILE A 162 -8.09 18.08 -10.90
N ARG A 163 -9.25 17.43 -10.80
CA ARG A 163 -9.46 16.20 -10.03
C ARG A 163 -9.92 15.08 -10.95
N VAL A 164 -9.40 13.88 -10.73
CA VAL A 164 -9.86 12.65 -11.36
C VAL A 164 -10.24 11.64 -10.29
N MET A 165 -11.33 10.90 -10.52
CA MET A 165 -11.74 9.78 -9.67
C MET A 165 -11.22 8.50 -10.31
N HIS A 166 -10.41 7.75 -9.57
CA HIS A 166 -9.82 6.51 -10.04
C HIS A 166 -10.56 5.32 -9.43
N SER A 167 -11.02 4.39 -10.28
CA SER A 167 -11.79 3.23 -9.82
C SER A 167 -10.94 2.06 -9.27
N GLY A 168 -9.61 2.08 -9.46
CA GLY A 168 -8.72 0.92 -9.33
C GLY A 168 -8.23 0.49 -7.93
N TYR A 169 -8.96 0.75 -6.84
CA TYR A 169 -8.43 0.53 -5.47
C TYR A 169 -9.30 -0.28 -4.52
N LEU A 170 -9.91 -1.36 -5.02
CA LEU A 170 -10.62 -2.30 -4.18
C LEU A 170 -10.30 -3.75 -4.57
N HIS A 171 -9.01 -4.07 -4.61
CA HIS A 171 -8.52 -5.41 -4.94
C HIS A 171 -8.06 -6.11 -3.66
N ASP A 172 -8.55 -7.33 -3.45
CA ASP A 172 -8.17 -8.21 -2.35
C ASP A 172 -6.72 -8.70 -2.55
N ILE A 173 -6.02 -9.08 -1.49
CA ILE A 173 -4.66 -9.65 -1.56
C ILE A 173 -4.64 -10.90 -2.46
N ASP A 174 -5.76 -11.62 -2.49
CA ASP A 174 -5.99 -12.83 -3.29
C ASP A 174 -6.48 -12.54 -4.74
N ASP A 175 -6.53 -11.28 -5.17
CA ASP A 175 -6.94 -10.97 -6.55
C ASP A 175 -5.85 -11.42 -7.54
N ILE A 176 -6.16 -12.47 -8.32
CA ILE A 176 -5.28 -12.98 -9.38
C ILE A 176 -4.95 -11.92 -10.44
N ASN A 177 -5.75 -10.85 -10.54
CA ASN A 177 -5.52 -9.72 -11.41
C ASN A 177 -4.79 -8.56 -10.71
N HIS A 178 -4.29 -8.76 -9.49
CA HIS A 178 -3.55 -7.74 -8.77
C HIS A 178 -2.34 -7.29 -9.61
N LYS A 179 -2.21 -5.97 -9.82
CA LYS A 179 -1.18 -5.38 -10.68
C LYS A 179 0.24 -5.81 -10.34
N SER A 180 0.50 -6.19 -9.08
CA SER A 180 1.81 -6.75 -8.66
C SER A 180 2.19 -8.00 -9.46
N HIS A 181 1.25 -8.89 -9.82
CA HIS A 181 1.56 -10.07 -10.63
C HIS A 181 2.13 -9.68 -12.00
N ARG A 182 1.62 -8.61 -12.62
CA ARG A 182 2.14 -8.08 -13.89
C ARG A 182 3.42 -7.27 -13.69
N ASN A 183 3.51 -6.48 -12.62
CA ASN A 183 4.61 -5.54 -12.41
C ASN A 183 5.90 -6.24 -11.95
N ILE A 184 5.84 -7.32 -11.16
CA ILE A 184 7.02 -8.01 -10.64
C ILE A 184 8.00 -8.46 -11.76
N PRO A 185 7.57 -9.17 -12.82
CA PRO A 185 8.46 -9.55 -13.91
C PRO A 185 9.12 -8.35 -14.62
N LEU A 186 8.39 -7.24 -14.72
CA LEU A 186 8.89 -6.00 -15.34
C LEU A 186 9.93 -5.32 -14.44
N LEU A 187 9.69 -5.28 -13.12
CA LEU A 187 10.63 -4.74 -12.13
C LEU A 187 11.92 -5.56 -12.12
N GLN A 188 11.83 -6.89 -12.20
CA GLN A 188 13.00 -7.75 -12.27
C GLN A 188 13.89 -7.42 -13.49
N LYS A 189 13.28 -7.25 -14.68
CA LYS A 189 14.00 -6.84 -15.89
C LYS A 189 14.59 -5.43 -15.78
N ALA A 190 13.91 -4.51 -15.10
CA ALA A 190 14.42 -3.16 -14.88
C ALA A 190 15.64 -3.18 -13.95
N ILE A 191 15.59 -3.97 -12.87
CA ILE A 191 16.70 -4.17 -11.93
C ILE A 191 17.91 -4.82 -12.63
N ASP A 192 17.70 -5.74 -13.57
CA ASP A 192 18.80 -6.32 -14.35
C ASP A 192 19.59 -5.27 -15.14
N LYS A 193 18.97 -4.14 -15.50
CA LYS A 193 19.60 -3.01 -16.19
C LYS A 193 20.14 -1.96 -15.22
N GLU A 194 19.42 -1.70 -14.14
CA GLU A 194 19.67 -0.63 -13.17
C GLU A 194 19.77 -1.22 -11.74
N PRO A 195 20.80 -2.03 -11.44
CA PRO A 195 20.85 -2.83 -10.21
C PRO A 195 21.05 -2.01 -8.93
N GLU A 196 21.48 -0.76 -9.06
CA GLU A 196 21.75 0.16 -7.94
C GLU A 196 20.60 1.15 -7.68
N ASP A 197 19.44 0.97 -8.32
CA ASP A 197 18.25 1.81 -8.09
C ASP A 197 17.45 1.32 -6.88
N GLU A 198 17.52 2.07 -5.76
CA GLU A 198 16.83 1.72 -4.52
C GLU A 198 15.30 1.66 -4.67
N TYR A 199 14.73 2.45 -5.57
CA TYR A 199 13.29 2.56 -5.75
C TYR A 199 12.75 1.34 -6.51
N LEU A 200 13.47 0.83 -7.50
CA LEU A 200 13.10 -0.41 -8.20
C LEU A 200 13.09 -1.61 -7.24
N HIS A 201 14.11 -1.74 -6.40
CA HIS A 201 14.19 -2.79 -5.37
C HIS A 201 13.07 -2.66 -4.34
N TYR A 202 12.78 -1.43 -3.88
CA TYR A 202 11.67 -1.16 -2.98
C TYR A 202 10.33 -1.59 -3.60
N GLN A 203 10.05 -1.22 -4.85
CA GLN A 203 8.81 -1.57 -5.52
C GLN A 203 8.69 -3.08 -5.74
N LEU A 204 9.79 -3.77 -6.04
CA LEU A 204 9.79 -5.23 -6.18
C LEU A 204 9.45 -5.91 -4.85
N GLY A 205 10.13 -5.50 -3.77
CA GLY A 205 9.87 -6.02 -2.43
C GLY A 205 8.43 -5.76 -1.98
N ARG A 206 7.91 -4.56 -2.21
CA ARG A 206 6.50 -4.22 -1.95
C ARG A 206 5.53 -5.04 -2.79
N GLY A 207 5.89 -5.33 -4.04
CA GLY A 207 5.14 -6.23 -4.92
C GLY A 207 4.95 -7.59 -4.29
N TYR A 208 6.04 -8.23 -3.86
CA TYR A 208 5.99 -9.53 -3.17
C TYR A 208 5.24 -9.48 -1.84
N PHE A 209 5.49 -8.45 -1.01
CA PHE A 209 4.81 -8.26 0.25
C PHE A 209 3.29 -8.19 0.08
N THR A 210 2.82 -7.44 -0.92
CA THR A 210 1.39 -7.27 -1.22
C THR A 210 0.73 -8.58 -1.64
N LEU A 211 1.49 -9.50 -2.25
CA LEU A 211 1.01 -10.83 -2.63
C LEU A 211 1.18 -11.87 -1.50
N GLY A 212 1.64 -11.47 -0.32
CA GLY A 212 1.93 -12.37 0.80
C GLY A 212 3.15 -13.27 0.60
N ASP A 213 3.96 -13.06 -0.44
CA ASP A 213 5.23 -13.77 -0.65
C ASP A 213 6.35 -13.13 0.19
N TYR A 214 6.26 -13.33 1.50
CA TYR A 214 7.21 -12.77 2.45
C TYR A 214 8.63 -13.27 2.23
N SER A 215 8.82 -14.48 1.71
CA SER A 215 10.13 -15.03 1.38
C SER A 215 10.84 -14.24 0.27
N SER A 216 10.16 -13.98 -0.84
CA SER A 216 10.73 -13.24 -1.97
C SER A 216 10.84 -11.73 -1.69
N CYS A 217 10.11 -11.23 -0.69
CA CYS A 217 10.13 -9.84 -0.25
C CYS A 217 11.46 -9.41 0.40
N ILE A 218 12.15 -10.31 1.12
CA ILE A 218 13.30 -9.95 1.97
C ILE A 218 14.43 -9.30 1.17
N LEU A 219 14.97 -10.03 0.18
CA LEU A 219 16.18 -9.61 -0.52
C LEU A 219 16.03 -8.26 -1.24
N PRO A 220 14.94 -7.98 -1.99
CA PRO A 220 14.76 -6.66 -2.60
C PRO A 220 14.62 -5.53 -1.57
N LEU A 221 13.91 -5.72 -0.46
CA LEU A 221 13.78 -4.66 0.54
C LEU A 221 15.08 -4.39 1.29
N GLU A 222 15.86 -5.44 1.61
CA GLU A 222 17.20 -5.27 2.16
C GLU A 222 18.10 -4.50 1.20
N LYS A 223 18.07 -4.86 -0.10
CA LYS A 223 18.87 -4.18 -1.12
C LYS A 223 18.47 -2.71 -1.28
N ALA A 224 17.17 -2.42 -1.26
CA ALA A 224 16.66 -1.05 -1.29
C ALA A 224 17.19 -0.22 -0.12
N LEU A 225 17.17 -0.76 1.10
CA LEU A 225 17.67 -0.07 2.30
C LEU A 225 19.20 0.06 2.31
N GLU A 226 19.93 -0.93 1.78
CA GLU A 226 21.40 -0.90 1.63
C GLU A 226 21.86 0.24 0.71
N LEU A 227 21.13 0.48 -0.38
CA LEU A 227 21.45 1.50 -1.37
C LEU A 227 21.19 2.94 -0.88
N ILE A 228 20.48 3.11 0.24
CA ILE A 228 20.16 4.40 0.81
C ILE A 228 21.26 4.86 1.77
N GLN A 229 21.76 6.07 1.54
CA GLN A 229 22.76 6.71 2.40
C GLN A 229 22.08 7.40 3.59
N PHE A 230 22.39 6.90 4.79
CA PHE A 230 21.96 7.52 6.04
C PHE A 230 23.07 8.41 6.61
N SER A 231 22.70 9.61 7.06
CA SER A 231 23.64 10.55 7.67
C SER A 231 22.95 11.31 8.82
N PRO A 232 23.65 11.55 9.95
CA PRO A 232 23.07 12.29 11.06
C PRO A 232 22.55 13.66 10.63
N ASN A 233 21.33 14.00 11.04
CA ASN A 233 20.65 15.28 10.78
C ASN A 233 20.47 15.64 9.28
N LYS A 234 20.54 14.65 8.38
CA LYS A 234 20.25 14.82 6.95
C LYS A 234 19.13 13.90 6.52
N LEU A 235 18.39 14.29 5.48
CA LEU A 235 17.44 13.40 4.83
C LEU A 235 18.21 12.20 4.23
N PRO A 236 17.71 10.97 4.36
CA PRO A 236 18.30 9.83 3.67
C PRO A 236 18.33 10.07 2.16
N LEU A 237 19.44 9.72 1.51
CA LEU A 237 19.68 9.98 0.10
C LEU A 237 19.80 8.65 -0.66
N GLY A 238 18.97 8.47 -1.67
CA GLY A 238 19.11 7.44 -2.69
C GLY A 238 19.76 8.00 -3.96
N ILE A 239 19.83 7.22 -5.04
CA ILE A 239 20.48 7.65 -6.28
C ILE A 239 19.74 8.81 -6.95
N HIS A 240 18.43 8.92 -6.71
CA HIS A 240 17.57 9.97 -7.28
C HIS A 240 17.40 11.19 -6.35
N GLY A 241 18.10 11.22 -5.21
CA GLY A 241 18.07 12.30 -4.23
C GLY A 241 17.39 11.93 -2.91
N PRO A 242 16.77 12.89 -2.19
CA PRO A 242 16.12 12.62 -0.91
C PRO A 242 15.02 11.58 -1.04
N VAL A 243 15.13 10.53 -0.22
CA VAL A 243 14.14 9.44 -0.20
C VAL A 243 12.91 9.90 0.57
N ALA A 244 11.74 9.67 -0.01
CA ALA A 244 10.46 9.97 0.63
C ALA A 244 10.33 9.19 1.95
N ARG A 245 9.81 9.87 2.97
CA ARG A 245 9.59 9.28 4.29
C ARG A 245 8.70 8.05 4.20
N GLU A 246 7.64 8.13 3.41
CA GLU A 246 6.65 7.06 3.25
C GLU A 246 7.31 5.81 2.66
N MET A 247 8.21 5.97 1.69
CA MET A 247 8.99 4.85 1.13
C MET A 247 9.87 4.20 2.21
N LEU A 248 10.58 5.01 3.01
CA LEU A 248 11.44 4.50 4.08
C LEU A 248 10.65 3.73 5.13
N THR A 249 9.58 4.32 5.66
CA THR A 249 8.73 3.67 6.67
C THR A 249 8.15 2.38 6.11
N ASN A 250 7.60 2.42 4.89
CA ASN A 250 7.03 1.24 4.23
C ASN A 250 8.06 0.13 3.97
N ALA A 251 9.27 0.47 3.53
CA ALA A 251 10.33 -0.52 3.31
C ALA A 251 10.69 -1.24 4.61
N ILE A 252 10.91 -0.47 5.69
CA ILE A 252 11.31 -1.01 7.00
C ILE A 252 10.18 -1.85 7.60
N THR A 253 8.95 -1.34 7.59
CA THR A 253 7.83 -2.04 8.22
C THR A 253 7.44 -3.28 7.44
N SER A 254 7.42 -3.23 6.10
CA SER A 254 7.15 -4.41 5.27
C SER A 254 8.22 -5.48 5.46
N LEU A 255 9.50 -5.10 5.51
CA LEU A 255 10.58 -6.04 5.77
C LEU A 255 10.49 -6.65 7.18
N GLY A 256 10.21 -5.82 8.19
CA GLY A 256 10.01 -6.27 9.56
C GLY A 256 8.86 -7.26 9.70
N TYR A 257 7.69 -6.97 9.11
CA TYR A 257 6.56 -7.90 9.11
C TYR A 257 6.81 -9.14 8.25
N ALA A 258 7.58 -9.05 7.17
CA ALA A 258 7.97 -10.22 6.39
C ALA A 258 8.80 -11.19 7.25
N PHE A 259 9.80 -10.68 8.00
CA PHE A 259 10.55 -11.49 8.96
C PHE A 259 9.65 -12.12 10.02
N VAL A 260 8.71 -11.35 10.59
CA VAL A 260 7.77 -11.88 11.59
C VAL A 260 6.89 -13.00 11.03
N ASN A 261 6.34 -12.82 9.82
CA ASN A 261 5.50 -13.84 9.17
C ASN A 261 6.28 -15.11 8.79
N LEU A 262 7.60 -14.99 8.59
CA LEU A 262 8.51 -16.13 8.40
C LEU A 262 9.01 -16.73 9.73
N GLY A 263 8.68 -16.12 10.88
CA GLY A 263 9.11 -16.56 12.21
C GLY A 263 10.52 -16.11 12.61
N ASP A 264 11.17 -15.24 11.85
CA ASP A 264 12.52 -14.72 12.14
C ASP A 264 12.45 -13.43 12.98
N ILE A 265 12.01 -13.58 14.22
CA ILE A 265 11.91 -12.47 15.19
C ILE A 265 13.26 -11.78 15.43
N PRO A 266 14.40 -12.50 15.57
CA PRO A 266 15.71 -11.86 15.75
C PRO A 266 16.11 -10.95 14.58
N ALA A 267 15.85 -11.33 13.33
CA ALA A 267 16.13 -10.47 12.18
C ALA A 267 15.28 -9.20 12.18
N ALA A 268 13.97 -9.34 12.45
CA ALA A 268 13.06 -8.19 12.58
C ALA A 268 13.52 -7.21 13.68
N ARG A 269 13.95 -7.74 14.84
CA ARG A 269 14.48 -6.93 15.94
C ARG A 269 15.78 -6.22 15.57
N SER A 270 16.69 -6.91 14.89
CA SER A 270 17.96 -6.33 14.42
C SER A 270 17.71 -5.15 13.49
N LEU A 271 16.82 -5.33 12.51
CA LEU A 271 16.41 -4.28 11.56
C LEU A 271 15.87 -3.05 12.29
N VAL A 272 14.87 -3.23 13.15
CA VAL A 272 14.23 -2.11 13.85
C VAL A 272 15.23 -1.37 14.75
N ASN A 273 16.12 -2.09 15.45
CA ASN A 273 17.14 -1.48 16.29
C ASN A 273 18.14 -0.66 15.47
N GLN A 274 18.61 -1.18 14.33
CA GLN A 274 19.50 -0.46 13.42
C GLN A 274 18.86 0.86 12.97
N HIS A 275 17.62 0.82 12.47
CA HIS A 275 16.95 2.03 11.98
C HIS A 275 16.59 3.00 13.11
N LYS A 276 16.22 2.50 14.29
CA LYS A 276 16.00 3.32 15.48
C LYS A 276 17.26 4.08 15.90
N LEU A 277 18.44 3.44 15.83
CA LEU A 277 19.73 4.09 16.11
C LEU A 277 20.06 5.19 15.09
N LEU A 278 19.67 5.01 13.83
CA LEU A 278 19.83 6.03 12.79
C LEU A 278 18.92 7.25 13.02
N ASN A 279 17.79 7.07 13.72
CA ASN A 279 16.83 8.14 14.09
C ASN A 279 16.43 9.05 12.91
N HIS A 280 16.17 8.44 11.74
CA HIS A 280 15.78 9.17 10.54
C HIS A 280 14.26 9.40 10.50
N ILE A 281 13.79 10.23 9.57
CA ILE A 281 12.38 10.61 9.43
C ILE A 281 11.40 9.43 9.32
N GLY A 282 11.87 8.27 8.86
CA GLY A 282 11.04 7.08 8.67
C GLY A 282 10.71 6.33 9.97
N THR A 283 11.43 6.61 11.06
CA THR A 283 11.20 5.98 12.37
C THR A 283 10.26 6.78 13.27
N GLN A 284 9.77 7.93 12.81
CA GLN A 284 8.96 8.86 13.62
C GLN A 284 7.45 8.74 13.30
N TRP A 285 6.99 7.54 12.96
CA TRP A 285 5.64 7.26 12.45
C TRP A 285 4.95 6.13 13.20
N ALA A 286 3.62 6.11 13.15
CA ALA A 286 2.81 5.17 13.89
C ALA A 286 3.11 3.71 13.51
N ASP A 287 3.27 3.42 12.22
CA ASP A 287 3.58 2.06 11.73
C ASP A 287 4.89 1.50 12.29
N PHE A 288 5.94 2.32 12.32
CA PHE A 288 7.25 1.90 12.84
C PHE A 288 7.18 1.65 14.35
N SER A 289 6.55 2.56 15.10
CA SER A 289 6.35 2.39 16.56
C SER A 289 5.46 1.20 16.89
N HIS A 290 4.43 0.94 16.08
CA HIS A 290 3.56 -0.22 16.23
C HIS A 290 4.35 -1.52 16.03
N LEU A 291 5.14 -1.62 14.97
CA LEU A 291 6.04 -2.76 14.75
C LEU A 291 7.03 -2.95 15.91
N CYS A 292 7.58 -1.85 16.46
CA CYS A 292 8.45 -1.94 17.65
C CYS A 292 7.73 -2.57 18.84
N GLY A 293 6.50 -2.11 19.11
CA GLY A 293 5.65 -2.62 20.19
C GLY A 293 5.28 -4.08 19.98
N TYR A 294 4.91 -4.44 18.75
CA TYR A 294 4.57 -5.81 18.36
C TYR A 294 5.73 -6.79 18.52
N LEU A 295 6.94 -6.41 18.07
CA LEU A 295 8.12 -7.24 18.30
C LEU A 295 8.41 -7.42 19.79
N ALA A 296 8.23 -6.37 20.60
CA ALA A 296 8.48 -6.46 22.04
C ALA A 296 7.46 -7.37 22.72
N PHE A 297 6.20 -7.32 22.28
CA PHE A 297 5.15 -8.24 22.70
C PHE A 297 5.51 -9.69 22.36
N LEU A 298 5.96 -9.98 21.14
CA LEU A 298 6.37 -11.32 20.72
C LEU A 298 7.58 -11.86 21.52
N GLU A 299 8.46 -10.98 21.98
CA GLU A 299 9.63 -11.31 22.82
C GLU A 299 9.29 -11.42 24.31
N GLY A 300 8.07 -11.05 24.72
CA GLY A 300 7.66 -10.99 26.14
C GLY A 300 8.18 -9.76 26.90
N ASP A 301 8.71 -8.75 26.21
CA ASP A 301 9.07 -7.45 26.80
C ASP A 301 7.81 -6.57 26.90
N ILE A 302 7.09 -6.74 28.01
CA ILE A 302 5.84 -6.01 28.29
C ILE A 302 6.05 -4.49 28.28
N ASN A 303 7.10 -4.00 28.94
CA ASN A 303 7.37 -2.55 29.02
C ASN A 303 7.72 -1.98 27.65
N GLY A 304 8.54 -2.68 26.87
CA GLY A 304 8.85 -2.31 25.49
C GLY A 304 7.63 -2.31 24.60
N ALA A 305 6.72 -3.29 24.79
CA ALA A 305 5.47 -3.39 24.04
C ALA A 305 4.55 -2.20 24.32
N ILE A 306 4.27 -1.92 25.60
CA ILE A 306 3.47 -0.76 26.04
C ILE A 306 4.05 0.52 25.44
N SER A 307 5.36 0.75 25.61
CA SER A 307 6.01 1.95 25.08
C SER A 307 5.86 2.08 23.56
N GLY A 308 6.01 1.00 22.81
CA GLY A 308 5.84 1.02 21.35
C GLY A 308 4.42 1.41 20.92
N TYR A 309 3.40 0.79 21.52
CA TYR A 309 2.00 1.06 21.19
C TYR A 309 1.54 2.45 21.64
N GLU A 310 1.96 2.92 22.82
CA GLU A 310 1.67 4.28 23.26
C GLU A 310 2.31 5.32 22.35
N GLN A 311 3.55 5.11 21.91
CA GLN A 311 4.19 5.99 20.95
C GLN A 311 3.48 5.96 19.58
N SER A 312 2.98 4.80 19.16
CA SER A 312 2.19 4.67 17.94
C SER A 312 0.89 5.49 18.02
N LEU A 313 0.16 5.41 19.15
CA LEU A 313 -1.03 6.24 19.41
C LEU A 313 -0.71 7.74 19.50
N LEU A 314 0.45 8.10 20.06
CA LEU A 314 0.89 9.49 20.16
C LEU A 314 1.16 10.11 18.79
N TYR A 315 1.76 9.36 17.86
CA TYR A 315 1.89 9.80 16.48
C TYR A 315 0.53 9.89 15.78
N GLY A 316 -0.40 9.00 16.12
CA GLY A 316 -1.74 8.95 15.57
C GLY A 316 -1.78 8.41 14.15
N GLN A 317 -2.98 8.21 13.62
CA GLN A 317 -3.19 7.67 12.28
C GLN A 317 -2.92 8.74 11.22
N ALA A 318 -1.83 8.60 10.45
CA ALA A 318 -1.67 9.29 9.18
C ALA A 318 -2.41 8.55 8.06
N ARG A 319 -2.63 9.24 6.94
CA ARG A 319 -3.34 8.68 5.80
C ARG A 319 -2.53 7.59 5.10
N GLU A 320 -1.21 7.74 5.09
CA GLU A 320 -0.28 6.84 4.43
C GLU A 320 0.19 5.69 5.33
N ASP A 321 -0.21 5.69 6.61
CA ASP A 321 0.02 4.59 7.55
C ASP A 321 -0.88 3.39 7.22
N VAL A 322 -0.45 2.21 7.66
CA VAL A 322 -1.30 1.02 7.73
C VAL A 322 -2.50 1.30 8.63
N GLU A 323 -3.70 0.93 8.18
CA GLU A 323 -4.93 1.22 8.89
C GLU A 323 -4.93 0.58 10.29
N GLY A 324 -5.16 1.37 11.33
CA GLY A 324 -5.29 0.89 12.70
C GLY A 324 -4.02 0.96 13.54
N THR A 325 -2.83 1.04 12.94
CA THR A 325 -1.56 1.07 13.69
C THR A 325 -1.50 2.28 14.60
N GLY A 326 -1.78 3.48 14.09
CA GLY A 326 -1.88 4.71 14.89
C GLY A 326 -3.21 4.90 15.63
N SER A 327 -4.05 3.86 15.73
CA SER A 327 -5.40 3.96 16.29
C SER A 327 -5.89 2.65 16.95
N TYR A 328 -6.93 2.01 16.42
CA TYR A 328 -7.66 0.93 17.09
C TYR A 328 -6.83 -0.34 17.32
N SER A 329 -5.82 -0.63 16.48
CA SER A 329 -4.98 -1.82 16.66
C SER A 329 -4.00 -1.63 17.82
N SER A 330 -3.35 -0.47 17.93
CA SER A 330 -2.49 -0.16 19.09
C SER A 330 -3.29 -0.15 20.39
N ALA A 331 -4.48 0.46 20.38
CA ALA A 331 -5.37 0.43 21.54
C ALA A 331 -5.77 -0.99 21.95
N TYR A 332 -6.07 -1.86 20.98
CA TYR A 332 -6.37 -3.26 21.24
C TYR A 332 -5.18 -4.00 21.87
N HIS A 333 -3.95 -3.81 21.37
CA HIS A 333 -2.77 -4.44 21.94
C HIS A 333 -2.45 -3.95 23.36
N LEU A 334 -2.64 -2.67 23.65
CA LEU A 334 -2.55 -2.16 25.03
C LEU A 334 -3.58 -2.84 25.95
N GLY A 335 -4.77 -3.14 25.44
CA GLY A 335 -5.76 -3.93 26.17
C GLY A 335 -5.25 -5.35 26.47
N LEU A 336 -4.66 -6.04 25.48
CA LEU A 336 -4.07 -7.37 25.68
C LEU A 336 -2.96 -7.36 26.76
N LEU A 337 -2.12 -6.33 26.74
CA LEU A 337 -1.03 -6.16 27.71
C LEU A 337 -1.58 -5.90 29.12
N ALA A 338 -2.61 -5.06 29.26
CA ALA A 338 -3.27 -4.83 30.54
C ALA A 338 -3.92 -6.10 31.10
N GLU A 339 -4.51 -6.95 30.26
CA GLU A 339 -5.02 -8.27 30.68
C GLU A 339 -3.90 -9.17 31.22
N VAL A 340 -2.75 -9.19 30.54
CA VAL A 340 -1.58 -9.96 30.94
C VAL A 340 -1.08 -9.53 32.31
N GLU A 341 -1.08 -8.22 32.60
CA GLU A 341 -0.71 -7.65 33.90
C GLU A 341 -1.78 -7.81 34.99
N GLY A 342 -2.98 -8.27 34.62
CA GLY A 342 -4.11 -8.47 35.53
C GLY A 342 -4.94 -7.21 35.81
N ASP A 343 -4.68 -6.10 35.11
CA ASP A 343 -5.52 -4.90 35.18
C ASP A 343 -6.70 -5.01 34.20
N ILE A 344 -7.70 -5.80 34.61
CA ILE A 344 -8.91 -6.06 33.82
C ILE A 344 -9.69 -4.76 33.54
N ALA A 345 -9.64 -3.78 34.45
CA ALA A 345 -10.34 -2.52 34.26
C ALA A 345 -9.69 -1.69 33.14
N ALA A 346 -8.36 -1.60 33.14
CA ALA A 346 -7.61 -0.96 32.06
C ALA A 346 -7.80 -1.71 30.73
N ALA A 347 -7.75 -3.04 30.74
CA ALA A 347 -7.97 -3.85 29.54
C ALA A 347 -9.31 -3.57 28.86
N LEU A 348 -10.42 -3.61 29.61
CA LEU A 348 -11.75 -3.29 29.10
C LEU A 348 -11.85 -1.84 28.62
N SER A 349 -11.18 -0.90 29.27
CA SER A 349 -11.10 0.49 28.82
C SER A 349 -10.42 0.60 27.46
N PHE A 350 -9.27 -0.07 27.27
CA PHE A 350 -8.54 -0.07 26.01
C PHE A 350 -9.31 -0.74 24.87
N TYR A 351 -9.99 -1.86 25.13
CA TYR A 351 -10.88 -2.47 24.13
C TYR A 351 -12.04 -1.57 23.75
N THR A 352 -12.63 -0.87 24.73
CA THR A 352 -13.66 0.12 24.45
C THR A 352 -13.13 1.23 23.55
N SER A 353 -11.94 1.78 23.84
CA SER A 353 -11.27 2.77 22.99
C SER A 353 -11.02 2.27 21.57
N ALA A 354 -10.59 1.02 21.40
CA ALA A 354 -10.40 0.42 20.07
C ALA A 354 -11.72 0.35 19.29
N LEU A 355 -12.83 -0.02 19.95
CA LEU A 355 -14.16 -0.09 19.33
C LEU A 355 -14.80 1.28 19.07
N GLU A 356 -14.44 2.30 19.83
CA GLU A 356 -14.83 3.68 19.53
C GLU A 356 -14.18 4.19 18.24
N LEU A 357 -12.95 3.75 17.97
CA LEU A 357 -12.19 4.10 16.77
C LEU A 357 -12.59 3.25 15.56
N ASN A 358 -12.92 1.97 15.78
CA ASN A 358 -13.45 1.07 14.76
C ASN A 358 -14.38 0.03 15.40
N VAL A 359 -15.69 0.31 15.33
CA VAL A 359 -16.73 -0.53 15.97
C VAL A 359 -16.84 -1.93 15.36
N ASN A 360 -16.32 -2.12 14.15
CA ASN A 360 -16.30 -3.41 13.45
C ASN A 360 -14.99 -4.18 13.65
N TYR A 361 -14.06 -3.68 14.48
CA TYR A 361 -12.77 -4.35 14.71
C TYR A 361 -12.95 -5.66 15.50
N LYS A 362 -13.06 -6.76 14.75
CA LYS A 362 -13.38 -8.10 15.27
C LYS A 362 -12.49 -8.59 16.41
N PRO A 363 -11.16 -8.38 16.41
CA PRO A 363 -10.31 -8.79 17.53
C PRO A 363 -10.73 -8.14 18.86
N ALA A 364 -10.98 -6.83 18.84
CA ALA A 364 -11.45 -6.10 20.03
C ALA A 364 -12.87 -6.51 20.44
N LEU A 365 -13.80 -6.68 19.48
CA LEU A 365 -15.16 -7.14 19.76
C LEU A 365 -15.16 -8.48 20.48
N LYS A 366 -14.41 -9.46 19.94
CA LYS A 366 -14.33 -10.79 20.50
C LYS A 366 -13.69 -10.76 21.89
N ARG A 367 -12.50 -10.16 22.01
CA ARG A 367 -11.75 -10.21 23.27
C ARG A 367 -12.43 -9.43 24.39
N CYS A 368 -13.08 -8.30 24.10
CA CYS A 368 -13.77 -7.54 25.14
C CYS A 368 -14.93 -8.33 25.79
N VAL A 369 -15.70 -9.08 25.00
CA VAL A 369 -16.80 -9.93 25.49
C VAL A 369 -16.26 -11.10 26.30
N GLU A 370 -15.21 -11.77 25.79
CA GLU A 370 -14.56 -12.87 26.50
C GLU A 370 -13.97 -12.40 27.84
N CYS A 371 -13.19 -11.32 27.85
CA CYS A 371 -12.57 -10.75 29.05
C CYS A 371 -13.60 -10.39 30.13
N ALA A 372 -14.70 -9.71 29.75
CA ALA A 372 -15.76 -9.37 30.70
C ALA A 372 -16.47 -10.61 31.26
N THR A 373 -16.73 -11.61 30.40
CA THR A 373 -17.40 -12.87 30.79
C THR A 373 -16.51 -13.70 31.72
N GLU A 374 -15.23 -13.88 31.38
CA GLU A 374 -14.25 -14.62 32.17
C GLU A 374 -14.10 -14.05 33.59
N ASN A 375 -14.26 -12.72 33.74
CA ASN A 375 -14.12 -12.01 35.01
C ASN A 375 -15.47 -11.72 35.72
N ASN A 376 -16.60 -12.21 35.21
CA ASN A 376 -17.95 -11.93 35.73
C ASN A 376 -18.25 -10.42 35.89
N LEU A 377 -17.73 -9.59 34.99
CA LEU A 377 -17.94 -8.14 35.00
C LEU A 377 -19.07 -7.76 34.05
N PRO A 378 -20.01 -6.88 34.47
CA PRO A 378 -21.00 -6.34 33.54
C PRO A 378 -20.29 -5.41 32.54
N LEU A 379 -20.69 -5.49 31.27
CA LEU A 379 -20.27 -4.50 30.28
C LEU A 379 -20.82 -3.12 30.67
N SER A 380 -20.00 -2.08 30.54
CA SER A 380 -20.50 -0.71 30.66
C SER A 380 -21.58 -0.45 29.62
N LYS A 381 -22.52 0.46 29.89
CA LYS A 381 -23.57 0.82 28.91
C LYS A 381 -22.98 1.20 27.54
N LYS A 382 -21.86 1.93 27.55
CA LYS A 382 -21.13 2.33 26.35
C LYS A 382 -20.61 1.11 25.60
N LEU A 383 -19.88 0.22 26.28
CA LEU A 383 -19.31 -0.98 25.66
C LEU A 383 -20.39 -1.93 25.15
N HIS A 384 -21.49 -2.11 25.89
CA HIS A 384 -22.64 -2.89 25.45
C HIS A 384 -23.21 -2.35 24.12
N SER A 385 -23.41 -1.04 24.00
CA SER A 385 -23.92 -0.43 22.77
C SER A 385 -22.99 -0.60 21.56
N LEU A 386 -21.68 -0.52 21.78
CA LEU A 386 -20.67 -0.72 20.73
C LEU A 386 -20.65 -2.18 20.27
N VAL A 387 -20.70 -3.13 21.20
CA VAL A 387 -20.74 -4.56 20.90
C VAL A 387 -22.02 -4.93 20.16
N GLU A 388 -23.18 -4.45 20.61
CA GLU A 388 -24.45 -4.69 19.91
C GLU A 388 -24.42 -4.13 18.49
N TYR A 389 -23.91 -2.91 18.30
CA TYR A 389 -23.79 -2.31 16.98
C TYR A 389 -22.84 -3.09 16.07
N GLY A 390 -21.64 -3.42 16.56
CA GLY A 390 -20.63 -4.16 15.79
C GLY A 390 -21.01 -5.61 15.47
N LEU A 391 -21.90 -6.22 16.26
CA LEU A 391 -22.48 -7.55 15.96
C LEU A 391 -23.68 -7.47 15.00
N ALA A 392 -24.44 -6.37 15.05
CA ALA A 392 -25.62 -6.15 14.21
C ALA A 392 -25.28 -5.62 12.81
N SER A 393 -24.12 -4.99 12.62
CA SER A 393 -23.63 -4.59 11.32
C SER A 393 -23.45 -5.83 10.43
N LYS A 394 -24.28 -5.95 9.38
CA LYS A 394 -24.07 -6.98 8.35
C LYS A 394 -22.65 -6.77 7.78
N PRO A 395 -21.90 -7.84 7.48
CA PRO A 395 -20.67 -7.69 6.73
C PRO A 395 -21.05 -7.02 5.41
N GLU A 396 -20.70 -5.74 5.22
CA GLU A 396 -20.63 -5.19 3.88
C GLU A 396 -19.72 -6.15 3.10
N THR A 397 -20.10 -6.48 1.87
CA THR A 397 -19.53 -7.53 1.01
C THR A 397 -18.08 -7.23 0.57
N ARG A 398 -17.19 -7.06 1.53
CA ARG A 398 -15.74 -7.16 1.40
C ARG A 398 -15.22 -7.87 2.62
N ASN A 399 -14.42 -8.90 2.39
CA ASN A 399 -13.45 -9.34 3.37
C ASN A 399 -12.73 -8.08 3.85
N GLN A 400 -13.07 -7.58 5.04
CA GLN A 400 -12.18 -6.73 5.79
C GLN A 400 -11.02 -7.65 6.17
N ALA A 401 -10.09 -7.81 5.23
CA ALA A 401 -8.77 -8.34 5.50
C ALA A 401 -8.26 -7.62 6.74
N GLN A 402 -7.67 -8.38 7.67
CA GLN A 402 -7.11 -7.82 8.87
C GLN A 402 -6.25 -6.61 8.48
N PRO A 403 -6.59 -5.41 8.95
CA PRO A 403 -5.89 -4.21 8.49
C PRO A 403 -4.43 -4.16 8.96
N CYS A 404 -4.01 -5.12 9.79
CA CYS A 404 -2.65 -5.24 10.32
C CYS A 404 -1.89 -6.37 9.62
N ASN A 405 -0.64 -6.11 9.25
CA ASN A 405 0.30 -7.07 8.65
C ASN A 405 0.74 -8.21 9.62
N GLU A 406 0.08 -8.30 10.76
CA GLU A 406 0.40 -9.18 11.87
C GLU A 406 -0.17 -10.59 11.62
N PRO A 407 0.61 -11.65 11.90
CA PRO A 407 0.05 -12.99 11.96
C PRO A 407 -1.11 -13.08 12.96
N VAL A 408 -2.09 -13.93 12.66
CA VAL A 408 -3.17 -14.21 13.62
C VAL A 408 -2.61 -14.95 14.83
N HIS A 409 -2.67 -14.30 16.00
CA HIS A 409 -2.35 -14.95 17.27
C HIS A 409 -3.63 -15.24 18.06
N SER A 410 -3.77 -16.48 18.53
CA SER A 410 -4.81 -16.87 19.48
C SER A 410 -4.23 -16.85 20.89
N ILE A 411 -4.67 -15.92 21.73
CA ILE A 411 -4.35 -15.94 23.16
C ILE A 411 -5.28 -16.97 23.81
N HIS A 412 -4.72 -18.06 24.33
CA HIS A 412 -5.47 -19.03 25.13
C HIS A 412 -5.21 -18.77 26.61
N THR A 413 -6.18 -18.18 27.31
CA THR A 413 -6.21 -18.07 28.76
C THR A 413 -6.52 -19.45 29.36
N LYS A 414 -5.51 -20.29 29.59
CA LYS A 414 -5.68 -21.42 30.51
C LYS A 414 -5.47 -20.91 31.94
N THR A 415 -6.50 -21.04 32.76
CA THR A 415 -6.44 -20.92 34.22
C THR A 415 -5.37 -21.87 34.77
N ASN A 416 -4.14 -21.36 34.93
CA ASN A 416 -3.11 -21.70 35.93
C ASN A 416 -1.74 -21.16 35.48
N HIS A 417 -1.36 -20.00 36.03
CA HIS A 417 0.00 -19.45 36.27
C HIS A 417 1.19 -19.66 35.30
N GLN A 418 1.00 -20.06 34.05
CA GLN A 418 2.03 -19.92 33.01
C GLN A 418 1.40 -19.47 31.69
N GLN A 419 1.51 -18.18 31.40
CA GLN A 419 1.13 -17.61 30.11
C GLN A 419 2.22 -17.96 29.09
N THR A 420 1.86 -18.70 28.06
CA THR A 420 2.67 -18.82 26.83
C THR A 420 1.80 -18.38 25.66
N VAL A 421 2.23 -17.34 24.95
CA VAL A 421 1.66 -16.94 23.67
C VAL A 421 2.13 -17.99 22.65
N LEU A 422 1.21 -18.81 22.14
CA LEU A 422 1.51 -19.77 21.07
C LEU A 422 1.04 -19.19 19.74
N PRO A 423 1.87 -19.20 18.68
CA PRO A 423 1.41 -18.83 17.34
C PRO A 423 0.27 -19.77 16.93
N ALA A 424 -0.82 -19.19 16.37
CA ALA A 424 -1.85 -20.01 15.77
C ALA A 424 -1.22 -20.76 14.58
N THR A 425 -1.38 -22.07 14.55
CA THR A 425 -1.01 -22.85 13.38
C THR A 425 -1.91 -22.38 12.23
N THR A 426 -1.35 -21.60 11.32
CA THR A 426 -2.03 -21.25 10.08
C THR A 426 -2.21 -22.55 9.31
N ASN A 427 -3.48 -22.95 9.15
CA ASN A 427 -3.85 -24.08 8.34
C ASN A 427 -3.80 -23.64 6.87
N THR A 428 -2.60 -23.31 6.36
CA THR A 428 -2.36 -23.16 4.94
C THR A 428 -2.38 -24.55 4.34
N ARG A 429 -3.52 -24.93 3.73
CA ARG A 429 -3.56 -26.05 2.79
C ARG A 429 -2.72 -25.66 1.56
N CYS A 430 -1.41 -25.85 1.68
CA CYS A 430 -0.51 -25.87 0.55
C CYS A 430 -0.75 -27.20 -0.17
N ASN A 431 -1.51 -27.17 -1.26
CA ASN A 431 -1.57 -28.26 -2.22
C ASN A 431 -0.20 -28.35 -2.91
N GLN A 432 0.65 -29.29 -2.49
CA GLN A 432 1.75 -29.77 -3.32
C GLN A 432 1.68 -31.29 -3.51
N PRO A 433 2.13 -31.81 -4.67
CA PRO A 433 1.96 -33.21 -5.03
C PRO A 433 2.88 -34.10 -4.21
N THR A 434 2.33 -35.20 -3.72
CA THR A 434 3.02 -36.20 -2.90
C THR A 434 4.18 -36.86 -3.65
N GLY A 435 5.42 -36.58 -3.23
CA GLY A 435 6.61 -37.36 -3.54
C GLY A 435 7.39 -37.64 -2.26
N LYS A 436 7.21 -38.82 -1.66
CA LYS A 436 7.96 -39.27 -0.47
C LYS A 436 9.40 -39.64 -0.85
N PRO A 437 10.41 -39.26 -0.04
CA PRO A 437 11.60 -40.07 0.14
C PRO A 437 11.62 -40.73 1.52
N THR A 438 11.67 -42.06 1.53
CA THR A 438 11.94 -42.91 2.68
C THR A 438 13.40 -42.76 3.14
N ILE A 439 13.63 -42.40 4.40
CA ILE A 439 14.93 -42.56 5.07
C ILE A 439 14.78 -43.64 6.15
N SER A 440 15.48 -44.76 5.96
CA SER A 440 15.56 -45.88 6.89
C SER A 440 16.62 -45.62 7.96
N VAL A 441 16.23 -45.62 9.24
CA VAL A 441 17.15 -45.57 10.39
C VAL A 441 17.53 -47.00 10.80
N ARG A 442 18.78 -47.41 10.56
CA ARG A 442 19.37 -48.63 11.14
C ARG A 442 19.71 -48.39 12.61
N HIS A 443 19.08 -49.14 13.51
CA HIS A 443 19.49 -49.25 14.91
C HIS A 443 20.69 -50.20 15.02
N GLY A 444 21.83 -49.70 15.49
CA GLY A 444 22.94 -50.52 15.95
C GLY A 444 22.65 -51.09 17.34
N LYS A 445 22.63 -52.42 17.46
CA LYS A 445 22.76 -53.14 18.74
C LYS A 445 24.24 -53.44 18.97
N VAL A 446 24.71 -53.12 20.18
CA VAL A 446 26.00 -53.59 20.71
C VAL A 446 25.80 -54.95 21.38
N ALA A 447 26.63 -55.93 21.04
CA ALA A 447 27.04 -57.04 21.91
C ALA A 447 28.27 -57.73 21.28
N GLY A 448 29.37 -57.83 22.04
CA GLY A 448 30.63 -58.47 21.66
C GLY A 448 31.82 -57.73 22.23
#